data_AF-A0A4Y9S506-F1
#
_entry.id   AF-A0A4Y9S506-F1
#
_cell.length_a   1.000
_cell.length_b   1.000
_cell.length_c   1.000
_cell.angle_alpha   90.00
_cell.angle_beta   90.00
_cell.angle_gamma   90.00
#
_symmetry.space_group_name_H-M   'P 1'
#
loop_
_entity.id
_entity.type
_entity.pdbx_description
1 polymer ?
#
loop_
_entity_poly.entity_id
_entity_poly.type
_entity_poly.pdbx_seq_one_letter_code
_entity_poly.pdbx_strand_id
1 'polypeptide(L)'
;ALYGGTAEQDRPVVDALDACAQARGLPLAQVALAWLLHDRRVTAPVIGATRIEHIDHACAALEVQLSAAERAALERPYRPRPWSFAEP
;
A
#
# COMPACT_ATOMS: atom_id res chain seq x y z
N ALA A 1 -2.08 9.94 19.41
CA ALA A 1 -2.96 8.97 18.73
C ALA A 1 -2.12 7.85 18.14
N LEU A 2 -2.60 6.59 18.16
CA LEU A 2 -1.87 5.38 17.71
C LEU A 2 -1.26 5.48 16.29
N TYR A 3 -1.70 6.43 15.48
CA TYR A 3 -1.28 6.61 14.07
C TYR A 3 -0.52 7.92 13.78
N GLY A 4 -0.16 8.71 14.81
CA GLY A 4 0.38 10.06 14.60
C GLY A 4 1.91 10.15 14.50
N GLY A 5 2.65 9.14 14.97
CA GLY A 5 4.11 9.25 15.16
C GLY A 5 4.94 9.26 13.87
N THR A 6 4.38 8.83 12.75
CA THR A 6 5.12 8.63 11.48
C THR A 6 4.45 9.26 10.27
N ALA A 7 3.43 10.10 10.49
CA ALA A 7 2.65 10.68 9.40
C ALA A 7 3.52 11.44 8.38
N GLU A 8 4.59 12.09 8.84
CA GLU A 8 5.55 12.79 7.97
C GLU A 8 6.38 11.83 7.11
N GLN A 9 6.78 10.68 7.67
CA GLN A 9 7.51 9.64 6.94
C GLN A 9 6.60 8.87 5.98
N ASP A 10 5.32 8.73 6.31
CA ASP A 10 4.32 8.01 5.51
C ASP A 10 3.80 8.85 4.34
N ARG A 11 3.80 10.18 4.48
CA ARG A 11 3.25 11.11 3.49
C ARG A 11 3.77 10.84 2.07
N PRO A 12 5.10 10.72 1.82
CA PRO A 12 5.59 10.50 0.46
C PRO A 12 5.15 9.16 -0.14
N VAL A 13 4.92 8.13 0.68
CA VAL A 13 4.40 6.83 0.24
C VAL A 13 2.94 6.96 -0.18
N VAL A 14 2.13 7.65 0.63
CA VAL A 14 0.72 7.93 0.33
C VAL A 14 0.58 8.77 -0.93
N ASP A 15 1.42 9.79 -1.12
CA ASP A 15 1.38 10.66 -2.29
C ASP A 15 1.75 9.91 -3.58
N ALA A 16 2.74 9.00 -3.52
CA ALA A 16 3.09 8.14 -4.66
C ALA A 16 1.96 7.16 -5.01
N LEU A 17 1.29 6.61 -3.99
CA LEU A 17 0.13 5.75 -4.16
C LEU A 17 -1.04 6.50 -4.80
N ASP A 18 -1.35 7.70 -4.31
CA ASP A 18 -2.42 8.54 -4.85
C ASP A 18 -2.14 8.91 -6.31
N ALA A 19 -0.93 9.36 -6.65
CA ALA A 19 -0.56 9.67 -8.03
C ALA A 19 -0.75 8.47 -8.98
N CYS A 20 -0.35 7.27 -8.55
CA CYS A 20 -0.54 6.03 -9.33
C CYS A 20 -2.04 5.69 -9.48
N ALA A 21 -2.80 5.81 -8.40
CA ALA A 21 -4.24 5.56 -8.36
C ALA A 21 -5.01 6.51 -9.28
N GLN A 22 -4.71 7.82 -9.23
CA GLN A 22 -5.31 8.82 -10.11
C GLN A 22 -4.98 8.58 -11.59
N ALA A 23 -3.72 8.25 -11.90
CA ALA A 23 -3.32 7.95 -13.28
C ALA A 23 -4.06 6.75 -13.89
N ARG A 24 -4.50 5.81 -13.04
CA ARG A 24 -5.26 4.62 -13.45
C ARG A 24 -6.77 4.75 -13.28
N GLY A 25 -7.25 5.81 -12.62
CA GLY A 25 -8.66 5.93 -12.24
C GLY A 25 -9.13 4.85 -11.27
N LEU A 26 -8.24 4.34 -10.41
CA LEU A 26 -8.54 3.27 -9.46
C LEU A 26 -8.56 3.78 -8.02
N PRO A 27 -9.37 3.16 -7.14
CA PRO A 27 -9.27 3.32 -5.69
C PRO A 27 -7.85 3.05 -5.15
N LEU A 28 -7.37 3.87 -4.22
CA LEU A 28 -6.05 3.71 -3.60
C LEU A 28 -5.84 2.31 -3.00
N ALA A 29 -6.87 1.78 -2.33
CA ALA A 29 -6.83 0.43 -1.74
C ALA A 29 -6.56 -0.66 -2.78
N GLN A 30 -7.14 -0.54 -3.99
CA GLN A 30 -6.91 -1.52 -5.06
C GLN A 30 -5.45 -1.49 -5.53
N VAL A 31 -4.88 -0.30 -5.72
CA VAL A 31 -3.47 -0.15 -6.15
C VAL A 31 -2.52 -0.66 -5.07
N ALA A 32 -2.78 -0.34 -3.80
CA ALA A 32 -1.93 -0.78 -2.69
C ALA A 32 -1.95 -2.31 -2.54
N LEU A 33 -3.13 -2.93 -2.61
CA LEU A 33 -3.27 -4.38 -2.55
C LEU A 33 -2.64 -5.05 -3.77
N ALA A 34 -2.82 -4.51 -4.97
CA ALA A 34 -2.19 -5.02 -6.18
C ALA A 34 -0.66 -4.97 -6.12
N TRP A 35 -0.10 -3.90 -5.54
CA TRP A 35 1.34 -3.81 -5.28
C TRP A 35 1.81 -4.93 -4.33
N LEU A 36 1.09 -5.14 -3.23
CA LEU A 36 1.43 -6.18 -2.25
C LEU A 36 1.32 -7.59 -2.84
N LEU A 37 0.27 -7.86 -3.63
CA LEU A 37 0.02 -9.15 -4.27
C LEU A 37 1.02 -9.50 -5.37
N HIS A 38 1.75 -8.52 -5.91
CA HIS A 38 2.81 -8.76 -6.89
C HIS A 38 4.06 -9.40 -6.26
N ASP A 39 4.31 -9.21 -4.96
CA ASP A 39 5.49 -9.77 -4.30
C ASP A 39 5.32 -11.28 -4.06
N ARG A 40 6.15 -12.10 -4.71
CA ARG A 40 6.12 -13.57 -4.57
C ARG A 40 6.45 -14.06 -3.15
N ARG A 41 7.00 -13.20 -2.29
CA ARG A 41 7.23 -13.51 -0.86
C ARG A 41 5.94 -13.45 -0.04
N VAL A 42 4.88 -12.83 -0.58
CA VAL A 42 3.58 -12.71 0.05
C VAL A 42 2.68 -13.85 -0.43
N THR A 43 2.30 -14.75 0.47
CA THR A 43 1.36 -15.84 0.15
C THR A 43 -0.07 -15.33 0.02
N ALA A 44 -0.53 -14.55 1.01
CA ALA A 44 -1.84 -13.91 1.02
C ALA A 44 -1.85 -12.74 2.02
N PRO A 45 -2.42 -11.58 1.68
CA PRO A 45 -2.62 -10.49 2.63
C PRO A 45 -3.75 -10.78 3.61
N VAL A 46 -3.59 -10.37 4.86
CA VAL A 46 -4.68 -10.35 5.85
C VAL A 46 -5.36 -8.99 5.79
N ILE A 47 -6.66 -8.97 5.48
CA ILE A 47 -7.42 -7.73 5.27
C ILE A 47 -8.48 -7.60 6.36
N GLY A 48 -8.43 -6.49 7.10
CA GLY A 48 -9.51 -6.10 8.01
C GLY A 48 -10.52 -5.21 7.27
N ALA A 49 -11.79 -5.61 7.24
CA ALA A 49 -12.87 -4.85 6.61
C ALA A 49 -14.01 -4.60 7.60
N THR A 50 -14.41 -3.35 7.75
CA THR A 50 -15.58 -2.94 8.55
C THR A 50 -16.81 -2.63 7.69
N ARG A 51 -16.63 -2.61 6.36
CA ARG A 51 -17.69 -2.40 5.38
C ARG A 51 -17.48 -3.31 4.18
N ILE A 52 -18.58 -3.60 3.47
CA ILE A 52 -18.57 -4.53 2.34
C ILE A 52 -17.71 -4.01 1.17
N GLU A 53 -17.69 -2.70 0.95
CA GLU A 53 -16.98 -2.12 -0.20
C GLU A 53 -15.45 -2.32 -0.09
N HIS A 54 -14.92 -2.51 1.11
CA HIS A 54 -13.51 -2.85 1.30
C HIS A 54 -13.18 -4.25 0.77
N ILE A 55 -14.12 -5.19 0.87
CA ILE A 55 -13.98 -6.54 0.31
C ILE A 55 -14.01 -6.46 -1.22
N ASP A 56 -14.92 -5.66 -1.79
CA ASP A 56 -15.01 -5.47 -3.24
C ASP A 56 -13.70 -4.88 -3.80
N HIS A 57 -13.11 -3.89 -3.13
CA HIS A 57 -11.79 -3.38 -3.49
C HIS A 57 -10.69 -4.44 -3.39
N ALA A 58 -10.70 -5.28 -2.36
CA ALA A 58 -9.72 -6.34 -2.22
C ALA A 58 -9.83 -7.40 -3.33
N CYS A 59 -11.04 -7.81 -3.70
CA CYS A 59 -11.26 -8.74 -4.81
C CYS A 59 -10.82 -8.13 -6.14
N ALA A 60 -11.22 -6.88 -6.42
CA ALA A 60 -10.85 -6.21 -7.66
C ALA A 60 -9.34 -5.96 -7.81
N ALA A 61 -8.58 -5.87 -6.71
CA ALA A 61 -7.13 -5.74 -6.77
C ALA A 61 -6.42 -6.94 -7.43
N LEU A 62 -7.04 -8.12 -7.45
CA LEU A 62 -6.49 -9.32 -8.11
C LEU A 62 -6.36 -9.14 -9.62
N GLU A 63 -7.19 -8.28 -10.21
CA GLU A 63 -7.22 -8.00 -11.64
C GLU A 63 -6.28 -6.86 -12.05
N VAL A 64 -5.55 -6.25 -11.10
CA VAL A 64 -4.70 -5.09 -11.36
C VAL A 64 -3.24 -5.52 -11.51
N GLN A 65 -2.70 -5.40 -12.72
CA GLN A 65 -1.28 -5.63 -12.99
C GLN A 65 -0.55 -4.29 -13.09
N LEU A 66 0.29 -4.02 -12.08
CA LEU A 66 1.18 -2.87 -12.08
C LEU A 66 2.43 -3.17 -12.92
N SER A 67 2.87 -2.20 -13.70
CA SER A 67 4.15 -2.27 -14.42
C SER A 67 5.33 -2.21 -13.45
N ALA A 68 6.51 -2.61 -13.93
CA ALA A 68 7.73 -2.49 -13.13
C ALA A 68 8.04 -1.05 -12.70
N ALA A 69 7.74 -0.06 -13.57
CA ALA A 69 7.95 1.35 -13.29
C ALA A 69 7.03 1.86 -12.17
N GLU A 70 5.75 1.45 -12.19
CA GLU A 70 4.79 1.84 -11.15
C GLU A 70 5.16 1.23 -9.80
N ARG A 71 5.53 -0.05 -9.76
CA ARG A 71 5.98 -0.67 -8.51
C ARG A 71 7.22 0.01 -7.95
N ALA A 72 8.20 0.31 -8.80
CA ALA A 72 9.39 1.04 -8.40
C ALA A 72 9.05 2.44 -7.88
N ALA A 73 8.06 3.12 -8.46
CA ALA A 73 7.59 4.41 -7.98
C ALA A 73 6.92 4.31 -6.60
N LEU A 74 6.12 3.28 -6.36
CA LEU A 74 5.48 3.00 -5.06
C LEU A 74 6.50 2.66 -3.95
N GLU A 75 7.59 2.00 -4.30
CA GLU A 75 8.63 1.56 -3.35
C GLU A 75 9.65 2.65 -3.00
N ARG A 76 9.99 3.52 -3.95
CA ARG A 76 11.02 4.57 -3.81
C ARG A 76 10.88 5.48 -2.56
N PRO A 77 9.67 5.95 -2.16
CA PRO A 77 9.53 6.81 -1.00
C PRO A 77 9.71 6.07 0.33
N TYR A 78 9.65 4.73 0.34
CA TYR A 78 9.73 3.96 1.58
C TYR A 78 11.05 4.22 2.32
N ARG A 79 10.95 4.37 3.66
CA ARG A 79 12.08 4.47 4.56
C ARG A 79 11.94 3.39 5.64
N PRO A 80 12.95 2.53 5.84
CA PRO A 80 12.94 1.57 6.92
C PRO A 80 12.75 2.27 8.26
N ARG A 81 11.84 1.75 9.07
CA ARG A 81 11.61 2.28 10.41
C ARG A 81 12.59 1.64 11.39
N PRO A 82 13.14 2.42 12.33
CA PRO A 82 13.91 1.84 13.41
C PRO A 82 13.03 0.92 14.24
N TRP A 83 13.60 -0.18 14.70
CA TRP A 83 12.93 -1.10 15.61
C TRP A 83 12.70 -0.39 16.95
N SER A 84 11.44 -0.13 17.31
CA SER A 84 11.08 0.66 18.49
C SER A 84 11.37 -0.03 19.83
N PHE A 85 11.73 -1.32 19.83
CA PHE A 85 12.12 -2.06 21.04
C PHE A 85 13.64 -2.30 21.10
N ALA A 86 14.44 -1.45 20.44
CA ALA A 86 15.90 -1.58 20.40
C ALA A 86 16.61 -0.94 21.61
N GLU A 87 15.89 -0.30 22.52
CA GLU A 87 16.44 0.22 23.77
C GLU A 87 15.71 -0.44 24.96
N PRO A 88 16.44 -0.85 26.03
CA PRO A 88 15.88 -1.47 27.23
C PRO A 88 15.04 -0.53 28.09
#